data_AF-A0A5R9QE87-F1
#
_entry.id   AF-A0A5R9QE87-F1
#
_cell.length_a   1.000
_cell.length_b   1.000
_cell.length_c   1.000
_cell.angle_alpha   90.00
_cell.angle_beta   90.00
_cell.angle_gamma   90.00
#
_symmetry.space_group_name_H-M   'P 1'
#
loop_
_entity.id
_entity.type
_entity.pdbx_description
1 polymer ?
#
loop_
_entity_poly.entity_id
_entity_poly.type
_entity_poly.pdbx_seq_one_letter_code
_entity_poly.pdbx_strand_id
1 'polypeptide(L)'
;HPAPDPAIAAFRSICLETAPSFAGASAAARQLGIGLTDMGFVRLGMTADKSMGVQVKDNSECAVTTPSQADDQLTRRFLAMIAEVTGTPPGRQVPVKVSVGDQTFIFTHDRNGGEAYVMLRPEP
;
A
#
# COMPACT_ATOMS: atom_id res chain seq x y z
N HIS A 1 -14.87 -4.36 16.80
CA HIS A 1 -13.89 -4.49 15.71
C HIS A 1 -12.55 -4.04 16.26
N PRO A 2 -11.46 -4.81 16.14
CA PRO A 2 -10.14 -4.26 16.40
C PRO A 2 -9.88 -3.12 15.40
N ALA A 3 -9.14 -2.10 15.82
CA ALA A 3 -8.76 -1.00 14.95
C ALA A 3 -7.99 -1.55 13.73
N PRO A 4 -8.14 -0.95 12.54
CA PRO A 4 -7.36 -1.34 11.38
C PRO A 4 -5.88 -1.19 11.68
N ASP A 5 -5.07 -2.13 11.16
CA ASP A 5 -3.62 -2.07 11.26
C ASP A 5 -3.12 -0.74 10.64
N PRO A 6 -2.23 0.02 11.33
CA PRO A 6 -1.77 1.31 10.84
C PRO A 6 -1.14 1.27 9.44
N ALA A 7 -0.43 0.20 9.08
CA ALA A 7 0.20 0.08 7.77
C ALA A 7 -0.83 -0.21 6.67
N ILE A 8 -1.84 -1.04 6.96
CA ILE A 8 -2.97 -1.26 6.03
C ILE A 8 -3.77 0.03 5.83
N ALA A 9 -3.98 0.81 6.89
CA ALA A 9 -4.66 2.11 6.81
C ALA A 9 -3.83 3.13 6.01
N ALA A 10 -2.51 3.18 6.24
CA ALA A 10 -1.60 4.00 5.46
C ALA A 10 -1.58 3.61 3.99
N PHE A 11 -1.55 2.30 3.69
CA PHE A 11 -1.60 1.81 2.32
C PHE A 11 -2.90 2.22 1.61
N ARG A 12 -4.05 2.10 2.29
CA ARG A 12 -5.34 2.57 1.75
C ARG A 12 -5.23 4.04 1.33
N SER A 13 -4.82 4.90 2.24
CA SER A 13 -4.83 6.35 2.02
C SER A 13 -3.76 6.81 1.03
N ILE A 14 -2.55 6.25 1.11
CA ILE A 14 -1.42 6.67 0.30
C ILE A 14 -1.44 6.01 -1.08
N CYS A 15 -1.68 4.70 -1.16
CA CYS A 15 -1.58 3.95 -2.41
C CYS A 15 -2.93 3.84 -3.11
N LEU A 16 -3.93 3.26 -2.45
CA LEU A 16 -5.16 2.85 -3.12
C LEU A 16 -6.07 4.03 -3.47
N GLU A 17 -6.21 5.01 -2.57
CA GLU A 17 -7.04 6.20 -2.78
C GLU A 17 -6.40 7.24 -3.72
N THR A 18 -5.09 7.13 -3.97
CA THR A 18 -4.37 8.04 -4.88
C THR A 18 -4.00 7.39 -6.22
N ALA A 19 -4.28 6.10 -6.37
CA ALA A 19 -4.24 5.40 -7.63
C ALA A 19 -5.24 6.00 -8.64
N PRO A 20 -5.00 5.87 -9.96
CA PRO A 20 -3.95 5.05 -10.56
C PRO A 20 -2.58 5.75 -10.66
N SER A 21 -2.50 7.08 -10.56
CA SER A 21 -1.26 7.82 -10.83
C SER A 21 -0.35 8.02 -9.60
N PHE A 22 -0.92 7.93 -8.39
CA PHE A 22 -0.27 8.24 -7.12
C PHE A 22 0.06 9.72 -6.90
N ALA A 23 -0.59 10.63 -7.65
CA ALA A 23 -0.34 12.08 -7.54
C ALA A 23 -0.61 12.64 -6.13
N GLY A 24 -1.65 12.12 -5.45
CA GLY A 24 -2.01 12.52 -4.08
C GLY A 24 -1.14 11.92 -2.97
N ALA A 25 -0.25 10.97 -3.29
CA ALA A 25 0.42 10.14 -2.29
C ALA A 25 1.28 10.96 -1.30
N SER A 26 2.00 11.99 -1.78
CA SER A 26 2.78 12.88 -0.88
C SER A 26 1.90 13.66 0.09
N ALA A 27 0.71 14.09 -0.32
CA ALA A 27 -0.19 14.82 0.56
C ALA A 27 -0.79 13.89 1.62
N ALA A 28 -1.23 12.70 1.22
CA ALA A 28 -1.73 11.66 2.12
C ALA A 28 -0.66 11.20 3.13
N ALA A 29 0.57 10.95 2.66
CA ALA A 29 1.68 10.55 3.52
C ALA A 29 2.00 11.61 4.59
N ARG A 30 1.94 12.89 4.24
CA ARG A 30 2.16 14.00 5.19
C ARG A 30 1.11 14.03 6.30
N GLN A 31 -0.15 13.70 6.02
CA GLN A 31 -1.19 13.62 7.04
C GLN A 31 -0.91 12.51 8.08
N LEU A 32 -0.10 11.53 7.71
CA LEU A 32 0.35 10.43 8.56
C LEU A 32 1.75 10.69 9.16
N GLY A 33 2.27 11.92 9.03
CA GLY A 33 3.60 12.29 9.56
C GLY A 33 4.77 11.75 8.73
N ILE A 34 4.54 11.31 7.50
CA ILE A 34 5.57 10.75 6.61
C ILE A 34 5.94 11.79 5.55
N GLY A 35 7.18 12.28 5.61
CA GLY A 35 7.74 13.16 4.59
C GLY A 35 8.33 12.36 3.44
N LEU A 36 7.61 12.27 2.31
CA LEU A 36 8.18 11.68 1.09
C LEU A 36 9.24 12.60 0.48
N THR A 37 10.43 12.07 0.29
CA THR A 37 11.57 12.69 -0.40
C THR A 37 11.64 12.15 -1.82
N ASP A 38 11.77 13.03 -2.79
CA ASP A 38 11.90 12.67 -4.19
C ASP A 38 13.35 12.30 -4.52
N MET A 39 13.55 11.09 -5.07
CA MET A 39 14.84 10.54 -5.48
C MET A 39 14.98 10.48 -7.02
N GLY A 40 14.19 11.26 -7.76
CA GLY A 40 14.16 11.36 -9.22
C GLY A 40 13.19 10.39 -9.88
N PHE A 41 13.24 9.10 -9.53
CA PHE A 41 12.37 8.06 -10.09
C PHE A 41 11.42 7.43 -9.08
N VAL A 42 11.63 7.72 -7.79
CA VAL A 42 10.89 7.13 -6.69
C VAL A 42 10.83 8.15 -5.56
N ARG A 43 9.69 8.21 -4.88
CA ARG A 43 9.51 9.00 -3.67
C ARG A 43 9.52 8.05 -2.47
N LEU A 44 10.36 8.34 -1.48
CA LEU A 44 10.55 7.50 -0.30
C LEU A 44 10.35 8.32 0.97
N GLY A 45 9.72 7.73 1.97
CA GLY A 45 9.63 8.33 3.30
C GLY A 45 9.41 7.29 4.37
N MET A 46 9.69 7.67 5.61
CA MET A 46 9.42 6.84 6.78
C MET A 46 8.84 7.70 7.90
N THR A 47 8.17 7.06 8.84
CA THR A 47 7.85 7.67 10.13
C THR A 47 9.13 7.99 10.91
N ALA A 48 9.07 8.94 11.84
CA ALA A 48 10.23 9.38 12.62
C ALA A 48 10.86 8.26 13.47
N ASP A 49 10.02 7.34 13.95
CA ASP A 49 10.41 6.14 14.70
C ASP A 49 10.83 4.96 13.80
N LYS A 50 10.75 5.14 12.47
CA LYS A 50 11.08 4.13 11.44
C LYS A 50 10.23 2.86 11.51
N SER A 51 9.08 2.90 12.18
CA SER A 51 8.16 1.76 12.25
C SER A 51 7.40 1.51 10.94
N MET A 52 7.31 2.52 10.08
CA MET A 52 6.64 2.41 8.79
C MET A 52 7.41 3.17 7.69
N GLY A 53 7.59 2.52 6.55
CA GLY A 53 8.15 3.08 5.34
C GLY A 53 7.14 3.14 4.20
N VAL A 54 7.34 4.07 3.28
CA VAL A 54 6.49 4.28 2.11
C VAL A 54 7.39 4.49 0.90
N GLN A 55 7.08 3.78 -0.18
CA GLN A 55 7.70 3.92 -1.49
C GLN A 55 6.63 4.19 -2.54
N VAL A 56 6.83 5.22 -3.37
CA VAL A 56 5.92 5.56 -4.46
C VAL A 56 6.71 5.79 -5.73
N LYS A 57 6.44 4.99 -6.75
CA LYS A 57 6.89 5.19 -8.13
C LYS A 57 5.67 5.57 -8.96
N ASP A 58 5.63 6.82 -9.40
CA ASP A 58 4.46 7.37 -10.08
C ASP A 58 4.02 6.51 -11.26
N ASN A 59 2.71 6.31 -11.37
CA ASN A 59 2.07 5.47 -12.39
C ASN A 59 2.50 3.98 -12.42
N SER A 60 3.32 3.51 -11.49
CA SER A 60 3.92 2.17 -11.57
C SER A 60 3.75 1.37 -10.28
N GLU A 61 4.15 1.90 -9.13
CA GLU A 61 4.18 1.12 -7.90
C GLU A 61 3.92 2.01 -6.68
N CYS A 62 3.23 1.47 -5.68
CA CYS A 62 3.17 2.04 -4.35
C CYS A 62 3.28 0.93 -3.31
N ALA A 63 4.13 1.12 -2.32
CA ALA A 63 4.37 0.14 -1.27
C ALA A 63 4.43 0.79 0.11
N VAL A 64 3.93 0.07 1.11
CA VAL A 64 4.07 0.39 2.54
C VAL A 64 4.76 -0.77 3.23
N THR A 65 5.78 -0.48 4.02
CA THR A 65 6.59 -1.47 4.71
C THR A 65 6.60 -1.25 6.22
N THR A 66 6.69 -2.32 6.99
CA THR A 66 6.92 -2.30 8.45
C THR A 66 7.92 -3.38 8.85
N PRO A 67 8.46 -3.36 10.08
CA PRO A 67 9.03 -4.55 10.70
C PRO A 67 8.01 -5.71 10.72
N SER A 68 8.51 -6.93 10.92
CA SER A 68 7.66 -8.13 11.00
C SER A 68 6.65 -8.01 12.13
N GLN A 69 5.43 -8.45 11.85
CA GLN A 69 4.32 -8.44 12.80
C GLN A 69 3.84 -9.86 13.07
N ALA A 70 3.45 -10.15 14.32
CA ALA A 70 3.02 -11.48 14.70
C ALA A 70 1.59 -11.83 14.23
N ASP A 71 0.80 -10.85 13.78
CA ASP A 71 -0.59 -11.05 13.39
C ASP A 71 -0.68 -11.86 12.08
N ASP A 72 -1.35 -13.01 12.11
CA ASP A 72 -1.54 -13.91 10.97
C ASP A 72 -2.72 -13.49 10.07
N GLN A 73 -3.50 -12.50 10.48
CA GLN A 73 -4.66 -11.97 9.76
C GLN A 73 -4.32 -10.83 8.81
N LEU A 74 -3.08 -10.34 8.80
CA LEU A 74 -2.68 -9.14 8.03
C LEU A 74 -3.01 -9.26 6.54
N THR A 75 -2.65 -10.38 5.91
CA THR A 75 -3.00 -10.62 4.50
C THR A 75 -4.51 -10.61 4.27
N ARG A 76 -5.30 -11.21 5.17
CA ARG A 76 -6.77 -11.22 5.05
C ARG A 76 -7.37 -9.81 5.20
N ARG A 77 -6.89 -9.03 6.17
CA ARG A 77 -7.34 -7.64 6.38
C ARG A 77 -6.94 -6.76 5.20
N PHE A 78 -5.75 -6.95 4.65
CA PHE A 78 -5.28 -6.23 3.47
C PHE A 78 -6.18 -6.50 2.25
N LEU A 79 -6.46 -7.78 1.97
CA LEU A 79 -7.35 -8.17 0.87
C LEU A 79 -8.79 -7.69 1.07
N ALA A 80 -9.29 -7.69 2.31
CA ALA A 80 -10.60 -7.16 2.64
C ALA A 80 -10.69 -5.64 2.42
N MET A 81 -9.65 -4.88 2.82
CA MET A 81 -9.56 -3.45 2.58
C MET A 81 -9.55 -3.12 1.08
N ILE A 82 -8.77 -3.86 0.28
CA ILE A 82 -8.76 -3.67 -1.18
C ILE A 82 -10.17 -3.86 -1.74
N ALA A 83 -10.83 -4.98 -1.39
CA ALA A 83 -12.17 -5.30 -1.84
C ALA A 83 -13.22 -4.24 -1.47
N GLU A 84 -13.14 -3.69 -0.26
CA GLU A 84 -14.02 -2.62 0.20
C GLU A 84 -13.87 -1.36 -0.67
N VAL A 85 -12.63 -0.94 -0.93
CA VAL A 85 -12.35 0.31 -1.67
C VAL A 85 -12.63 0.17 -3.16
N THR A 86 -12.35 -0.98 -3.76
CA THR A 86 -12.53 -1.21 -5.21
C THR A 86 -13.91 -1.74 -5.58
N GLY A 87 -14.74 -2.12 -4.60
CA GLY A 87 -16.04 -2.74 -4.84
C GLY A 87 -15.95 -4.12 -5.51
N THR A 88 -14.80 -4.79 -5.42
CA THR A 88 -14.59 -6.12 -5.99
C THR A 88 -14.69 -7.21 -4.92
N PRO A 89 -15.02 -8.47 -5.27
CA PRO A 89 -14.96 -9.57 -4.32
C PRO A 89 -13.56 -9.71 -3.68
N PRO A 90 -13.47 -10.03 -2.38
CA PRO A 90 -12.17 -10.20 -1.72
C PRO A 90 -11.39 -11.36 -2.31
N GLY A 91 -10.11 -11.11 -2.60
CA GLY A 91 -9.15 -12.16 -2.91
C GLY A 91 -9.00 -13.12 -1.73
N ARG A 92 -8.65 -14.38 -2.02
CA ARG A 92 -8.39 -15.39 -0.97
C ARG A 92 -6.91 -15.50 -0.60
N GLN A 93 -6.03 -15.04 -1.49
CA GLN A 93 -4.59 -15.09 -1.35
C GLN A 93 -3.94 -14.01 -2.23
N VAL A 94 -2.70 -13.65 -1.92
CA VAL A 94 -1.84 -12.81 -2.76
C VAL A 94 -0.94 -13.69 -3.66
N PRO A 95 -0.54 -13.24 -4.86
CA PRO A 95 -0.96 -11.99 -5.50
C PRO A 95 -2.44 -12.00 -5.93
N VAL A 96 -3.08 -10.83 -5.92
CA VAL A 96 -4.42 -10.64 -6.51
C VAL A 96 -4.39 -9.53 -7.56
N LYS A 97 -5.10 -9.71 -8.68
CA LYS A 97 -5.29 -8.69 -9.71
C LYS A 97 -6.61 -7.98 -9.50
N VAL A 98 -6.58 -6.65 -9.40
CA VAL A 98 -7.79 -5.83 -9.20
C VAL A 98 -7.71 -4.60 -10.09
N SER A 99 -8.84 -4.25 -10.71
CA SER A 99 -8.99 -3.01 -11.47
C SER A 99 -9.24 -1.84 -10.52
N VAL A 100 -8.47 -0.76 -10.67
CA VAL A 100 -8.64 0.50 -9.97
C VAL A 100 -8.75 1.60 -11.02
N GLY A 101 -9.97 2.11 -11.23
CA GLY A 101 -10.30 2.88 -12.43
C GLY A 101 -10.08 2.05 -13.69
N ASP A 102 -9.45 2.64 -14.70
CA ASP A 102 -9.16 1.99 -15.99
C ASP A 102 -7.83 1.21 -16.02
N GLN A 103 -7.22 0.96 -14.85
CA GLN A 103 -5.92 0.30 -14.74
C GLN A 103 -6.02 -0.96 -13.89
N THR A 104 -5.36 -2.03 -14.33
CA THR A 104 -5.22 -3.25 -13.52
C THR A 104 -3.96 -3.18 -12.69
N PHE A 105 -4.06 -3.50 -11.40
CA PHE A 105 -2.92 -3.60 -10.49
C PHE A 105 -2.84 -5.01 -9.90
N ILE A 106 -1.61 -5.43 -9.60
CA ILE A 106 -1.27 -6.61 -8.82
C ILE A 106 -1.01 -6.16 -7.39
N PHE A 107 -1.74 -6.75 -6.45
CA PHE A 107 -1.53 -6.53 -5.03
C PHE A 107 -0.80 -7.73 -4.43
N THR A 108 0.32 -7.47 -3.75
CA THR A 108 1.10 -8.48 -3.02
C THR A 108 1.28 -8.08 -1.56
N HIS A 109 1.49 -9.09 -0.72
CA HIS A 109 1.88 -8.91 0.67
C HIS A 109 3.02 -9.89 0.98
N ASP A 110 4.23 -9.38 1.18
CA ASP A 110 5.39 -10.17 1.58
C ASP A 110 5.67 -10.01 3.08
N ARG A 111 6.08 -11.12 3.73
CA ARG A 111 6.30 -11.19 5.18
C ARG A 111 7.72 -11.62 5.56
N ASN A 112 8.63 -11.70 4.58
CA ASN A 112 9.97 -12.23 4.78
C ASN A 112 10.95 -11.10 5.17
N GLY A 113 11.25 -10.99 6.47
CA GLY A 113 12.18 -9.96 6.98
C GLY A 113 11.53 -8.59 7.26
N GLY A 114 10.20 -8.52 7.21
CA GLY A 114 9.36 -7.35 7.43
C GLY A 114 7.94 -7.65 6.97
N GLU A 115 7.04 -6.67 6.99
CA GLU A 115 5.81 -6.71 6.19
C GLU A 115 5.96 -5.73 5.02
N ALA A 116 5.58 -6.12 3.81
CA ALA A 116 5.56 -5.26 2.63
C ALA A 116 4.24 -5.43 1.87
N TYR A 117 3.40 -4.41 1.94
CA TYR A 117 2.15 -4.30 1.18
C TYR A 117 2.44 -3.55 -0.10
N VAL A 118 2.18 -4.14 -1.26
CA VAL A 118 2.55 -3.57 -2.56
C VAL A 118 1.36 -3.53 -3.51
N MET A 119 1.23 -2.42 -4.23
CA MET A 119 0.37 -2.23 -5.39
C MET A 119 1.25 -1.96 -6.60
N LEU A 120 1.29 -2.89 -7.55
CA LEU A 120 2.13 -2.83 -8.74
C LEU A 120 1.26 -2.80 -9.99
N ARG A 121 1.49 -1.83 -10.88
CA ARG A 121 0.96 -1.87 -12.24
C ARG A 121 1.85 -2.81 -13.06
N PRO A 122 1.34 -3.94 -13.59
CA PRO A 122 2.11 -4.75 -14.50
C PRO A 122 2.44 -3.93 -15.74
N GLU A 123 3.68 -4.04 -16.24
CA GLU A 123 4.05 -3.45 -17.51
C GLU A 123 3.18 -4.06 -18.63
N PRO A 124 2.73 -3.26 -19.61
CA PRO A 124 1.95 -3.74 -20.75
C PRO A 124 2.74 -4.69 -21.66
#